data_AF-A0A2V5IWH8-F1
#
_entry.id   AF-A0A2V5IWH8-F1
#
_cell.length_a   1.000
_cell.length_b   1.000
_cell.length_c   1.000
_cell.angle_alpha   90.00
_cell.angle_beta   90.00
_cell.angle_gamma   90.00
#
_symmetry.space_group_name_H-M   'P 1'
#
loop_
_entity.id
_entity.type
_entity.pdbx_description
1 polymer ?
#
loop_
_entity_poly.entity_id
_entity_poly.type
_entity_poly.pdbx_seq_one_letter_code
_entity_poly.pdbx_strand_id
1 'polypeptide(L)'
;EAGAGYSNTVSAASSSIEKKYPDIVEGRIQGTKPHQSSRDKTDAKNVVTVGYHSRNGTRYLSIHAHEDGTWKEFLSRAGQSASKSQGKG
;
A
#
# COMPACT_ATOMS: atom_id res chain seq x y z
N GLU A 1 12.02 12.26 -8.71
CA GLU A 1 11.57 12.24 -7.30
C GLU A 1 10.10 12.62 -7.21
N ALA A 2 9.34 11.92 -6.37
CA ALA A 2 7.94 12.21 -6.10
C ALA A 2 7.82 13.41 -5.15
N GLY A 3 6.81 14.26 -5.37
CA GLY A 3 6.59 15.47 -4.56
C GLY A 3 6.08 15.18 -3.14
N ALA A 4 6.05 16.22 -2.30
CA ALA A 4 5.66 16.12 -0.89
C ALA A 4 4.23 15.56 -0.67
N GLY A 5 3.31 15.76 -1.62
CA GLY A 5 1.94 15.21 -1.54
C GLY A 5 1.91 13.69 -1.48
N TYR A 6 2.79 13.01 -2.23
CA TYR A 6 2.93 11.56 -2.16
C TYR A 6 3.49 11.11 -0.80
N SER A 7 4.47 11.82 -0.25
CA SER A 7 5.03 11.49 1.07
C SER A 7 3.98 11.59 2.18
N ASN A 8 3.14 12.63 2.13
CA ASN A 8 2.03 12.81 3.08
C ASN A 8 1.01 11.67 2.95
N THR A 9 0.66 11.31 1.72
CA THR A 9 -0.27 10.21 1.43
C THR A 9 0.28 8.87 1.91
N VAL A 10 1.57 8.57 1.63
CA VAL A 10 2.22 7.35 2.10
C VAL A 10 2.25 7.30 3.63
N SER A 11 2.54 8.42 4.30
CA SER A 11 2.56 8.49 5.77
C SER A 11 1.18 8.22 6.38
N ALA A 12 0.13 8.83 5.81
CA ALA A 12 -1.25 8.60 6.22
C ALA A 12 -1.70 7.15 5.97
N ALA A 13 -1.39 6.62 4.79
CA ALA A 13 -1.71 5.24 4.41
C ALA A 13 -0.99 4.24 5.32
N SER A 14 0.31 4.40 5.57
CA SER A 14 1.08 3.54 6.49
C SER A 14 0.47 3.53 7.88
N SER A 15 0.13 4.70 8.43
CA SER A 15 -0.50 4.82 9.74
C SER A 15 -1.85 4.09 9.83
N SER A 16 -2.62 4.09 8.75
CA SER A 16 -3.89 3.35 8.65
C SER A 16 -3.65 1.83 8.55
N ILE A 17 -2.70 1.43 7.71
CA ILE A 17 -2.37 0.04 7.42
C ILE A 17 -1.78 -0.68 8.63
N GLU A 18 -0.86 -0.05 9.36
CA GLU A 18 -0.24 -0.62 10.56
C GLU A 18 -1.27 -0.89 11.66
N LYS A 19 -2.29 -0.02 11.79
CA LYS A 19 -3.41 -0.26 12.73
C LYS A 19 -4.30 -1.42 12.30
N LYS A 20 -4.51 -1.57 10.98
CA LYS A 20 -5.38 -2.60 10.41
C LYS A 20 -4.73 -3.98 10.39
N TYR A 21 -3.41 -4.03 10.20
CA TYR A 21 -2.64 -5.26 10.04
C TYR A 21 -1.39 -5.22 10.94
N PRO A 22 -1.50 -5.67 12.20
CA PRO A 22 -0.40 -5.55 13.18
C PRO A 22 0.84 -6.38 12.82
N ASP A 23 0.72 -7.34 11.90
CA ASP A 23 1.85 -8.14 11.42
C ASP A 23 2.76 -7.39 10.43
N ILE A 24 2.28 -6.28 9.86
CA ILE A 24 3.05 -5.43 8.93
C ILE A 24 4.04 -4.59 9.74
N VAL A 25 5.30 -4.62 9.33
CA VAL A 25 6.39 -3.90 10.02
C VAL A 25 7.21 -3.00 9.09
N GLU A 26 6.95 -3.05 7.79
CA GLU A 26 7.78 -2.37 6.80
C GLU A 26 6.98 -1.96 5.56
N GLY A 27 7.14 -0.69 5.14
CA GLY A 27 6.68 -0.16 3.86
C GLY A 27 7.84 0.12 2.92
N ARG A 28 7.83 -0.46 1.72
CA ARG A 28 8.88 -0.30 0.70
C ARG A 28 8.35 0.44 -0.52
N ILE A 29 8.92 1.61 -0.82
CA ILE A 29 8.59 2.37 -2.02
C ILE A 29 9.16 1.65 -3.26
N GLN A 30 8.30 1.38 -4.24
CA GLN A 30 8.66 0.70 -5.49
C GLN A 30 8.90 1.74 -6.59
N GLY A 31 10.08 2.36 -6.56
CA GLY A 31 10.48 3.42 -7.50
C GLY A 31 10.04 4.82 -7.06
N THR A 32 10.84 5.83 -7.41
CA THR A 32 10.68 7.21 -6.92
C THR A 32 9.95 8.14 -7.90
N LYS A 33 9.53 7.63 -9.06
CA LYS A 33 8.82 8.40 -10.10
C LYS A 33 7.34 8.01 -10.12
N PRO A 34 6.42 8.97 -9.96
CA PRO A 34 5.00 8.72 -10.15
C PRO A 34 4.73 8.19 -11.56
N HIS A 35 3.83 7.22 -11.69
CA HIS A 35 3.52 6.55 -12.96
C HIS A 35 2.06 6.11 -13.01
N GLN A 36 1.59 5.71 -14.18
CA GLN A 36 0.24 5.17 -14.34
C GLN A 36 0.17 3.75 -13.79
N SER A 37 -0.92 3.46 -13.09
CA SER A 37 -1.17 2.15 -12.49
C SER A 37 -1.32 1.06 -13.55
N SER A 38 -0.47 0.03 -13.50
CA SER A 38 -0.62 -1.16 -14.37
C SER A 38 -1.69 -2.13 -13.87
N ARG A 39 -2.05 -2.03 -12.57
CA ARG A 39 -2.98 -2.92 -11.88
C ARG A 39 -4.43 -2.43 -11.92
N ASP A 40 -4.61 -1.12 -12.02
CA ASP A 40 -5.89 -0.44 -12.13
C ASP A 40 -5.79 0.59 -13.25
N LYS A 41 -6.20 0.18 -14.45
CA LYS A 41 -6.09 1.00 -15.68
C LYS A 41 -7.17 2.06 -15.77
N THR A 42 -8.19 2.03 -14.91
CA THR A 42 -9.24 3.06 -14.88
C THR A 42 -8.89 4.20 -13.93
N ASP A 43 -7.84 4.04 -13.11
CA ASP A 43 -7.28 5.13 -12.35
C ASP A 43 -6.44 6.05 -13.24
N ALA A 44 -6.95 7.24 -13.52
CA ALA A 44 -6.24 8.23 -14.31
C ALA A 44 -5.13 8.94 -13.53
N LYS A 45 -5.07 8.80 -12.20
CA LYS A 45 -4.08 9.48 -11.37
C LYS A 45 -2.72 8.78 -11.45
N ASN A 46 -1.66 9.59 -11.39
CA ASN A 46 -0.32 9.04 -11.20
C ASN A 46 -0.19 8.50 -9.77
N VAL A 47 0.58 7.42 -9.64
CA VAL A 47 0.72 6.66 -8.42
C VAL A 47 2.19 6.51 -8.03
N VAL A 48 2.44 6.49 -6.73
CA VAL A 48 3.63 5.85 -6.15
C VAL A 48 3.19 4.54 -5.52
N THR A 49 3.85 3.45 -5.87
CA THR A 49 3.54 2.13 -5.32
C THR A 49 4.34 1.89 -4.05
N VAL A 50 3.69 1.50 -2.97
CA VAL A 50 4.35 1.07 -1.73
C VAL A 50 3.91 -0.35 -1.38
N GLY A 51 4.87 -1.26 -1.22
CA GLY A 51 4.63 -2.62 -0.78
C GLY A 51 4.78 -2.74 0.74
N TYR A 52 3.78 -3.27 1.42
CA TYR A 52 3.79 -3.49 2.87
C TYR A 52 4.07 -4.95 3.19
N HIS A 53 5.03 -5.18 4.07
CA HIS A 53 5.58 -6.50 4.35
C HIS A 53 5.49 -6.84 5.83
N SER A 54 5.23 -8.11 6.11
CA SER A 54 5.31 -8.65 7.46
C SER A 54 6.75 -8.86 7.90
N ARG A 55 6.95 -9.16 9.19
CA ARG A 55 8.28 -9.38 9.79
C ARG A 55 9.14 -10.43 9.07
N ASN A 56 8.53 -11.44 8.47
CA ASN A 56 9.23 -12.47 7.68
C ASN A 56 9.49 -12.07 6.22
N GLY A 57 9.25 -10.80 5.85
CA GLY A 57 9.44 -10.28 4.50
C GLY A 57 8.32 -10.64 3.51
N THR A 58 7.24 -11.30 3.95
CA THR A 58 6.09 -11.58 3.06
C THR A 58 5.33 -10.31 2.76
N ARG A 59 5.14 -9.99 1.47
CA ARG A 59 4.31 -8.85 1.09
C ARG A 59 2.84 -9.15 1.42
N TYR A 60 2.26 -8.37 2.31
CA TYR A 60 0.87 -8.51 2.72
C TYR A 60 -0.07 -7.79 1.74
N LEU A 61 0.28 -6.55 1.39
CA LEU A 61 -0.45 -5.73 0.42
C LEU A 61 0.46 -4.72 -0.27
N SER A 62 -0.05 -4.05 -1.28
CA SER A 62 0.55 -2.83 -1.83
C SER A 62 -0.48 -1.72 -1.90
N ILE A 63 -0.06 -0.46 -1.75
CA ILE A 63 -0.90 0.68 -2.11
C ILE A 63 -0.43 1.31 -3.41
N HIS A 64 -1.38 1.95 -4.09
CA HIS A 64 -1.11 3.03 -5.03
C HIS A 64 -1.50 4.34 -4.33
N ALA A 65 -0.49 5.14 -3.97
CA ALA A 65 -0.67 6.44 -3.35
C ALA A 65 -0.75 7.52 -4.43
N HIS A 66 -1.77 8.39 -4.35
CA HIS A 66 -1.92 9.57 -5.20
C HIS A 66 -1.32 10.79 -4.52
N GLU A 67 -1.08 11.85 -5.29
CA GLU A 67 -0.55 13.10 -4.73
C GLU A 67 -1.55 13.83 -3.82
N ASP A 68 -2.84 13.58 -4.02
CA ASP A 68 -3.95 14.33 -3.41
C ASP A 68 -4.43 13.81 -2.05
N GLY A 69 -3.66 12.91 -1.42
CA GLY A 69 -4.03 12.33 -0.13
C GLY A 69 -4.84 11.03 -0.23
N THR A 70 -5.26 10.62 -1.43
CA THR A 70 -6.01 9.36 -1.61
C THR A 70 -5.09 8.19 -1.95
N TRP A 71 -5.48 6.97 -1.55
CA TRP A 71 -4.77 5.75 -1.95
C TRP A 71 -5.74 4.60 -2.20
N LYS A 72 -5.27 3.61 -2.97
CA LYS A 72 -5.96 2.33 -3.18
C LYS A 72 -5.12 1.19 -2.62
N GLU A 73 -5.75 0.30 -1.86
CA GLU A 73 -5.12 -0.90 -1.31
C GLU A 73 -5.33 -2.11 -2.23
N PHE A 74 -4.28 -2.91 -2.39
CA PHE A 74 -4.32 -4.14 -3.15
C PHE A 74 -3.69 -5.28 -2.36
N LEU A 75 -4.53 -6.13 -1.78
CA LEU A 75 -4.07 -7.31 -1.05
C LEU A 75 -3.28 -8.26 -1.97
N SER A 76 -2.25 -8.86 -1.39
CA SER A 76 -1.61 -10.05 -1.95
C SER A 76 -2.43 -11.30 -1.64
N ARG A 77 -2.03 -12.46 -2.18
CA ARG A 77 -2.60 -13.75 -1.78
C ARG A 77 -2.42 -14.02 -0.28
N ALA A 78 -1.24 -13.73 0.27
CA ALA A 78 -0.97 -13.90 1.69
C ALA A 78 -1.87 -13.00 2.55
N GLY A 79 -2.02 -11.73 2.14
CA GLY A 79 -2.88 -10.78 2.83
C GLY A 79 -4.35 -11.17 2.79
N GLN A 80 -4.84 -11.71 1.66
CA GLN A 80 -6.21 -12.23 1.57
C GLN A 80 -6.46 -13.44 2.47
N SER A 81 -5.50 -14.37 2.56
CA SER A 81 -5.64 -15.53 3.44
C SER A 81 -5.70 -15.12 4.90
N ALA A 82 -4.84 -14.20 5.31
CA ALA A 82 -4.75 -13.78 6.69
C ALA A 82 -5.91 -12.84 7.11
N SER A 83 -6.45 -12.02 6.20
CA SER A 83 -7.69 -11.26 6.47
C SER A 83 -8.92 -12.17 6.60
N LYS A 84 -8.96 -13.30 5.88
CA LYS A 84 -10.04 -14.29 5.99
C LYS A 84 -9.97 -15.08 7.31
N SER A 85 -8.78 -15.32 7.86
CA SER A 85 -8.63 -15.98 9.16
C SER A 85 -9.03 -15.09 10.35
N GLN A 86 -8.92 -13.76 10.23
CA GLN A 86 -9.38 -12.84 11.28
C GLN A 86 -10.92 -12.72 11.39
N GLY A 87 -11.68 -13.20 10.39
CA GLY A 87 -13.15 -13.19 10.40
C GLY A 87 -13.81 -14.43 11.00
N LYS A 88 -13.03 -15.36 11.60
CA LYS A 88 -13.54 -16.53 12.33
C LYS A 88 -13.08 -16.45 13.78
N GLY A 89 -13.72 -15.60 14.56
CA GLY A 89 -13.62 -15.52 16.03
C GLY A 89 -15.01 -15.26 16.58
#